data_AF-A0A6C0CM51-F1
#
_entry.id   AF-A0A6C0CM51-F1
#
_cell.length_a   1.000
_cell.length_b   1.000
_cell.length_c   1.000
_cell.angle_alpha   90.00
_cell.angle_beta   90.00
_cell.angle_gamma   90.00
#
_symmetry.space_group_name_H-M   'P 1'
#
loop_
_entity.id
_entity.type
_entity.pdbx_description
1 polymer ?
#
loop_
_entity_poly.entity_id
_entity_poly.type
_entity_poly.pdbx_seq_one_letter_code
_entity_poly.pdbx_strand_id
1 'polypeptide(L)'
;MWCWWCCHPFENTPLSLPTRYDDRRQKFTTSGNFCSWSCMKTYALDHYGLSRGSIMCGHMVMMRKKIYNKIGHIKPAPKRQSLTHFGGDLTIEEFRSNACIDKEKPNTIITTEANKMVLTQDFTKNQKMYEINNASGDSNQLKLKREKPLKREKNNLESVLGLVIKPKK
;
A
#
# COMPACT_ATOMS: atom_id res chain seq x y z
N MET A 1 -21.68 12.13 1.04
CA MET A 1 -20.35 11.47 1.11
C MET A 1 -19.78 11.29 -0.29
N TRP A 2 -18.46 11.19 -0.44
CA TRP A 2 -17.79 11.01 -1.75
C TRP A 2 -17.24 9.59 -1.92
N CYS A 3 -17.37 9.05 -3.13
CA CYS A 3 -16.86 7.73 -3.48
C CYS A 3 -15.37 7.79 -3.82
N TRP A 4 -14.55 6.91 -3.25
CA TRP A 4 -13.11 6.85 -3.49
C TRP A 4 -12.73 6.43 -4.92
N TRP A 5 -13.63 5.79 -5.66
CA TRP A 5 -13.38 5.40 -7.06
C TRP A 5 -13.88 6.42 -8.08
N CYS A 6 -15.19 6.69 -8.09
CA CYS A 6 -15.78 7.58 -9.10
C CYS A 6 -15.62 9.07 -8.76
N CYS A 7 -15.11 9.43 -7.57
CA CYS A 7 -14.86 10.83 -7.16
C CYS A 7 -16.10 11.74 -7.21
N HIS A 8 -17.30 11.16 -7.07
CA HIS A 8 -18.56 11.91 -7.08
C HIS A 8 -19.34 11.68 -5.78
N PRO A 9 -20.21 12.63 -5.40
CA PRO A 9 -21.13 12.44 -4.29
C PRO A 9 -22.12 11.30 -4.57
N PHE A 10 -22.62 10.67 -3.51
CA PHE A 10 -23.68 9.67 -3.57
C PHE A 10 -24.51 9.68 -2.28
N GLU A 11 -25.77 9.27 -2.40
CA GLU A 11 -26.76 9.26 -1.31
C GLU A 11 -27.04 7.86 -0.77
N ASN A 12 -26.66 6.82 -1.51
CA ASN A 12 -26.83 5.43 -1.10
C ASN A 12 -26.01 5.07 0.15
N THR A 13 -26.36 3.97 0.80
CA THR A 13 -25.60 3.41 1.93
C THR A 13 -24.13 3.21 1.53
N PRO A 14 -23.17 3.81 2.25
CA PRO A 14 -21.77 3.68 1.93
C PRO A 14 -21.30 2.24 2.16
N LEU A 15 -20.52 1.72 1.21
CA LEU A 15 -19.80 0.46 1.36
C LEU A 15 -18.34 0.76 1.68
N SER A 16 -17.73 -0.09 2.50
CA SER A 16 -16.31 0.01 2.86
C SER A 16 -15.57 -1.25 2.43
N LEU A 17 -14.37 -1.08 1.85
CA LEU A 17 -13.58 -2.17 1.31
C LEU A 17 -13.00 -3.05 2.42
N PRO A 18 -13.31 -4.35 2.48
CA PRO A 18 -12.70 -5.26 3.44
C PRO A 18 -11.24 -5.54 3.08
N THR A 19 -10.31 -4.87 3.77
CA THR A 19 -8.88 -5.00 3.54
C THR A 19 -8.30 -6.28 4.12
N ARG A 20 -8.86 -6.72 5.24
CA ARG A 20 -8.46 -7.93 5.95
C ARG A 20 -9.70 -8.58 6.57
N TYR A 21 -9.67 -9.90 6.64
CA TYR A 21 -10.64 -10.69 7.36
C TYR A 21 -9.95 -11.54 8.43
N ASP A 22 -10.45 -11.48 9.66
CA ASP A 22 -10.02 -12.32 10.78
C ASP A 22 -11.07 -13.41 11.00
N ASP A 23 -10.74 -14.63 10.62
CA ASP A 23 -11.68 -15.75 10.66
C ASP A 23 -12.00 -16.21 12.09
N ARG A 24 -11.04 -16.10 13.03
CA ARG A 24 -11.28 -16.49 14.44
C ARG A 24 -12.29 -15.57 15.12
N ARG A 25 -12.27 -14.28 14.77
CA ARG A 25 -13.17 -13.25 15.31
C ARG A 25 -14.34 -12.92 14.40
N GLN A 26 -14.43 -13.58 13.24
CA GLN A 26 -15.42 -13.32 12.19
C GLN A 26 -15.54 -11.83 11.84
N LYS A 27 -14.40 -11.12 11.81
CA LYS A 27 -14.34 -9.66 11.81
C LYS A 27 -13.66 -9.12 10.55
N PHE A 28 -14.26 -8.12 9.92
CA PHE A 28 -13.66 -7.44 8.78
C PHE A 28 -12.97 -6.15 9.22
N THR A 29 -11.74 -5.96 8.73
CA THR A 29 -11.11 -4.64 8.74
C THR A 29 -11.47 -3.95 7.43
N THR A 30 -12.10 -2.78 7.51
CA THR A 30 -12.64 -2.06 6.37
C THR A 30 -11.95 -0.72 6.16
N SER A 31 -11.93 -0.21 4.93
CA SER A 31 -11.39 1.12 4.62
C SER A 31 -12.14 1.77 3.46
N GLY A 32 -12.20 3.10 3.50
CA GLY A 32 -12.76 3.90 2.42
C GLY A 32 -14.28 3.86 2.32
N ASN A 33 -14.78 4.68 1.39
CA ASN A 33 -16.20 4.87 1.13
C ASN A 33 -16.50 4.69 -0.36
N PHE A 34 -17.42 3.78 -0.68
CA PHE A 34 -17.78 3.43 -2.04
C PHE A 34 -19.28 3.49 -2.25
N CYS A 35 -19.70 3.98 -3.42
CA CYS A 35 -21.12 4.06 -3.79
C CYS A 35 -21.72 2.72 -4.25
N SER A 36 -20.89 1.74 -4.60
CA SER A 36 -21.33 0.43 -5.10
C SER A 36 -20.23 -0.63 -4.97
N TRP A 37 -20.63 -1.91 -5.01
CA TRP A 37 -19.69 -3.05 -5.03
C TRP A 37 -18.78 -3.01 -6.25
N SER A 38 -19.28 -2.50 -7.37
CA SER A 38 -18.53 -2.34 -8.61
C SER A 38 -17.38 -1.33 -8.47
N CYS A 39 -17.65 -0.17 -7.87
CA CYS A 39 -16.61 0.84 -7.61
C CYS A 39 -15.55 0.31 -6.63
N MET A 40 -16.00 -0.41 -5.60
CA MET A 40 -15.12 -1.03 -4.63
C MET A 40 -14.20 -2.09 -5.26
N LYS A 41 -14.74 -2.91 -6.18
CA LYS A 41 -13.98 -3.96 -6.89
C LYS A 41 -12.90 -3.36 -7.78
N THR A 42 -13.25 -2.38 -8.61
CA THR A 42 -12.27 -1.75 -9.50
C THR A 42 -11.20 -1.02 -8.70
N TYR A 43 -11.57 -0.30 -7.64
CA TYR A 43 -10.60 0.33 -6.74
C TYR A 43 -9.64 -0.70 -6.12
N ALA A 44 -10.15 -1.84 -5.64
CA ALA A 44 -9.31 -2.87 -5.04
C ALA A 44 -8.27 -3.42 -6.04
N LEU A 45 -8.69 -3.68 -7.28
CA LEU A 45 -7.82 -4.21 -8.33
C LEU A 45 -6.82 -3.17 -8.84
N ASP A 46 -7.25 -1.92 -9.02
CA ASP A 46 -6.42 -0.83 -9.55
C ASP A 46 -5.38 -0.36 -8.52
N HIS A 47 -5.79 -0.18 -7.26
CA HIS A 47 -4.93 0.38 -6.22
C HIS A 47 -3.98 -0.65 -5.59
N TYR A 48 -4.43 -1.89 -5.39
CA TYR A 48 -3.64 -2.93 -4.71
C TYR A 48 -3.07 -3.99 -5.68
N GLY A 49 -3.34 -3.86 -6.97
CA GLY A 49 -2.90 -4.80 -7.99
C GLY A 49 -3.58 -6.17 -7.92
N LEU A 50 -3.16 -7.08 -8.80
CA LEU A 50 -3.81 -8.39 -8.96
C LEU A 50 -3.64 -9.32 -7.76
N SER A 51 -2.52 -9.26 -7.03
CA SER A 51 -2.27 -10.16 -5.90
C SER A 51 -3.18 -9.83 -4.73
N ARG A 52 -2.96 -8.67 -4.11
CA ARG A 52 -3.69 -8.23 -2.92
C ARG A 52 -5.12 -7.81 -3.25
N GLY A 53 -5.35 -7.20 -4.41
CA GLY A 53 -6.68 -6.83 -4.88
C GLY A 53 -7.60 -8.04 -5.10
N SER A 54 -7.09 -9.18 -5.58
CA SER A 54 -7.89 -10.40 -5.74
C SER A 54 -8.30 -11.00 -4.39
N ILE A 55 -7.42 -10.98 -3.39
CA ILE A 55 -7.74 -11.41 -2.02
C ILE A 55 -8.85 -10.53 -1.44
N MET A 56 -8.75 -9.21 -1.61
CA MET A 56 -9.78 -8.27 -1.19
C MET A 56 -11.11 -8.52 -1.90
N CYS A 57 -11.11 -8.84 -3.19
CA CYS A 57 -12.31 -9.24 -3.92
C CYS A 57 -12.95 -10.50 -3.31
N GLY A 58 -12.15 -11.47 -2.85
CA GLY A 58 -12.64 -12.62 -2.09
C GLY A 58 -13.32 -12.22 -0.78
N HIS A 59 -12.69 -11.33 0.00
CA HIS A 59 -13.30 -10.79 1.21
C HIS A 59 -14.59 -10.00 0.92
N MET A 60 -14.66 -9.28 -0.20
CA MET A 60 -15.87 -8.57 -0.61
C MET A 60 -17.04 -9.52 -0.86
N VAL A 61 -16.82 -10.63 -1.57
CA VAL A 61 -17.86 -11.64 -1.81
C VAL A 61 -18.31 -12.27 -0.49
N MET A 62 -17.36 -12.57 0.41
CA MET A 62 -17.68 -13.11 1.73
C MET A 62 -18.48 -12.11 2.59
N MET A 63 -18.09 -10.84 2.57
CA MET A 63 -18.79 -9.76 3.27
C MET A 63 -20.20 -9.57 2.72
N ARG A 64 -20.37 -9.56 1.38
CA ARG A 64 -21.68 -9.50 0.71
C ARG A 64 -22.58 -10.68 1.08
N LYS A 65 -22.02 -11.89 1.18
CA LYS A 65 -22.73 -13.08 1.67
C LYS A 65 -23.20 -12.89 3.11
N LYS A 66 -22.38 -12.35 4.01
CA LYS A 66 -22.79 -12.17 5.41
C LYS A 66 -23.84 -11.06 5.58
N ILE A 67 -23.71 -9.95 4.84
CA ILE A 67 -24.63 -8.82 4.95
C ILE A 67 -25.98 -9.10 4.27
N TYR A 68 -25.96 -9.65 3.05
CA TYR A 68 -27.15 -9.75 2.19
C TYR A 68 -27.54 -11.20 1.85
N ASN A 69 -26.82 -12.20 2.34
CA ASN A 69 -26.98 -13.62 1.97
C ASN A 69 -26.90 -13.86 0.44
N LYS A 70 -26.21 -12.97 -0.28
CA LYS A 70 -26.04 -13.05 -1.74
C LYS A 70 -24.62 -13.43 -2.10
N ILE A 71 -24.52 -14.40 -2.99
CA ILE A 71 -23.28 -14.80 -3.64
C ILE A 71 -23.48 -14.57 -5.14
N GLY A 72 -22.58 -13.83 -5.76
CA GLY A 72 -22.68 -13.56 -7.17
C GLY A 72 -21.50 -12.77 -7.69
N HIS A 73 -21.29 -12.86 -9.00
CA HIS A 73 -20.23 -12.12 -9.67
C HIS A 73 -20.50 -10.61 -9.59
N ILE A 74 -19.57 -9.87 -8.98
CA ILE A 74 -19.60 -8.41 -8.96
C ILE A 74 -18.91 -7.91 -10.23
N LYS A 75 -19.64 -7.22 -11.10
CA LYS A 75 -19.05 -6.58 -12.28
C LYS A 75 -18.19 -5.39 -11.83
N PRO A 76 -16.94 -5.26 -12.30
CA PRO A 76 -16.12 -4.08 -11.99
C PRO A 76 -16.76 -2.83 -12.63
N ALA A 77 -16.64 -1.70 -11.96
CA ALA A 77 -16.96 -0.40 -12.55
C ALA A 77 -15.95 -0.04 -13.66
N PRO A 78 -16.34 0.81 -14.62
CA PRO A 78 -15.41 1.36 -15.60
C PRO A 78 -14.24 2.09 -14.95
N LYS A 79 -13.20 2.35 -15.74
CA LYS A 79 -12.05 3.15 -15.32
C LYS A 79 -12.49 4.59 -15.05
N ARG A 80 -11.97 5.21 -13.99
CA ARG A 80 -12.35 6.60 -13.64
C ARG A 80 -12.04 7.60 -14.76
N GLN A 81 -11.02 7.31 -15.58
CA GLN A 81 -10.64 8.12 -16.75
C GLN A 81 -11.75 8.17 -17.82
N SER A 82 -12.70 7.24 -17.81
CA SER A 82 -13.85 7.25 -18.72
C SER A 82 -14.90 8.30 -18.35
N LEU A 83 -14.82 8.92 -17.17
CA LEU A 83 -15.73 10.00 -16.79
C LEU A 83 -15.36 11.31 -17.49
N THR A 84 -16.36 12.11 -17.85
CA THR A 84 -16.19 13.45 -18.45
C THR A 84 -15.25 14.36 -17.67
N HIS A 85 -15.30 14.33 -16.33
CA HIS A 85 -14.42 15.11 -15.45
C HIS A 85 -12.92 14.80 -15.62
N PHE A 86 -12.60 13.60 -16.11
CA PHE A 86 -11.23 13.17 -16.37
C PHE A 86 -10.89 13.15 -17.88
N GLY A 87 -11.76 13.69 -18.73
CA GLY A 87 -11.59 13.73 -20.19
C GLY A 87 -12.16 12.53 -20.94
N GLY A 88 -13.00 11.71 -20.30
CA GLY A 88 -13.73 10.63 -20.94
C GLY A 88 -15.08 11.05 -21.52
N ASP A 89 -15.82 10.08 -22.03
CA ASP A 89 -17.10 10.22 -22.71
C ASP A 89 -18.32 9.96 -21.82
N LEU A 90 -18.14 9.29 -20.67
CA LEU A 90 -19.24 8.89 -19.81
C LEU A 90 -19.61 9.95 -18.78
N THR A 91 -20.91 10.23 -18.67
CA THR A 91 -21.48 10.94 -17.53
C THR A 91 -21.45 10.08 -16.26
N ILE A 92 -21.65 10.69 -15.09
CA ILE A 92 -21.69 9.96 -13.82
C ILE A 92 -22.85 8.96 -13.75
N GLU A 93 -23.96 9.26 -14.43
CA GLU A 93 -25.16 8.44 -14.48
C GLU A 93 -24.89 7.19 -15.33
N GLU A 94 -24.31 7.38 -16.52
CA GLU A 94 -23.90 6.29 -17.41
C GLU A 94 -22.83 5.41 -16.76
N PHE A 95 -21.87 6.01 -16.05
CA PHE A 95 -20.84 5.28 -15.31
C PHE A 95 -21.44 4.37 -14.24
N ARG A 96 -22.53 4.83 -13.58
CA ARG A 96 -23.22 4.09 -12.51
C ARG A 96 -24.34 3.18 -13.02
N SER A 97 -24.71 3.25 -14.30
CA SER A 97 -25.80 2.46 -14.89
C SER A 97 -25.72 0.96 -14.59
N ASN A 98 -24.51 0.40 -14.66
CA ASN A 98 -24.24 -1.02 -14.44
C ASN A 98 -23.69 -1.34 -13.04
N ALA A 99 -23.86 -0.42 -12.08
CA ALA A 99 -23.34 -0.58 -10.73
C ALA A 99 -24.11 -1.65 -9.95
N CYS A 100 -23.37 -2.57 -9.32
CA CYS A 100 -23.95 -3.56 -8.41
C CYS A 100 -24.19 -2.93 -7.03
N ILE A 101 -25.46 -2.72 -6.69
CA ILE A 101 -25.92 -2.14 -5.42
C ILE A 101 -27.00 -3.07 -4.84
N ASP A 102 -26.85 -3.47 -3.59
CA ASP A 102 -27.88 -4.23 -2.88
C ASP A 102 -28.77 -3.26 -2.09
N LYS A 103 -30.09 -3.32 -2.32
CA LYS A 103 -31.08 -2.43 -1.68
C LYS A 103 -31.76 -3.04 -0.44
N GLU A 104 -31.46 -4.30 -0.14
CA GLU A 104 -32.07 -5.04 0.97
C GLU A 104 -31.56 -4.53 2.32
N LYS A 105 -32.28 -4.88 3.40
CA LYS A 105 -31.87 -4.52 4.75
C LYS A 105 -30.58 -5.29 5.10
N PRO A 106 -29.48 -4.60 5.46
CA PRO A 106 -28.21 -5.24 5.76
C PRO A 106 -28.28 -5.99 7.10
N ASN A 107 -27.73 -7.20 7.14
CA ASN A 107 -27.46 -7.90 8.39
C ASN A 107 -26.30 -7.24 9.15
N THR A 108 -26.35 -7.30 10.48
CA THR A 108 -25.28 -6.77 11.33
C THR A 108 -24.02 -7.60 11.19
N ILE A 109 -22.90 -6.93 10.89
CA ILE A 109 -21.57 -7.55 10.85
C ILE A 109 -20.59 -6.77 11.71
N ILE A 110 -19.61 -7.47 12.28
CA ILE A 110 -18.54 -6.85 13.06
C ILE A 110 -17.49 -6.30 12.09
N THR A 111 -17.37 -4.97 12.05
CA THR A 111 -16.37 -4.27 11.25
C THR A 111 -15.49 -3.39 12.14
N THR A 112 -14.26 -3.16 11.71
CA THR A 112 -13.39 -2.10 12.25
C THR A 112 -12.73 -1.36 11.12
N GLU A 113 -12.66 -0.04 11.26
CA GLU A 113 -11.88 0.77 10.34
C GLU A 113 -10.39 0.44 10.42
N ALA A 114 -9.72 0.43 9.27
CA ALA A 114 -8.28 0.28 9.21
C ALA A 114 -7.59 1.48 9.89
N ASN A 115 -6.56 1.21 10.69
CA ASN A 115 -5.77 2.24 11.33
C ASN A 115 -5.21 3.19 10.27
N LYS A 116 -5.56 4.48 10.36
CA LYS A 116 -4.97 5.53 9.54
C LYS A 116 -3.49 5.61 9.94
N MET A 117 -2.58 5.46 8.98
CA MET A 117 -1.16 5.70 9.26
C MET A 117 -1.02 7.17 9.65
N VAL A 118 -0.73 7.42 10.93
CA VAL A 118 -0.30 8.74 11.39
C VAL A 118 1.12 8.88 10.88
N LEU A 119 1.31 9.75 9.89
CA LEU A 119 2.64 10.18 9.49
C LEU A 119 3.20 11.02 10.63
N THR A 120 3.92 10.39 11.55
CA THR A 120 4.74 11.12 12.52
C THR A 120 5.95 11.65 11.76
N GLN A 121 5.97 12.95 11.49
CA GLN A 121 7.23 13.60 11.16
C GLN A 121 8.10 13.56 12.42
N ASP A 122 9.11 12.69 12.41
CA ASP A 122 10.17 12.71 13.42
C ASP A 122 11.02 13.97 13.21
N PHE A 123 10.59 15.09 13.79
CA PHE A 123 11.36 16.35 13.82
C PHE A 123 12.72 16.20 14.56
N THR A 124 12.91 15.11 15.29
CA THR A 124 14.12 14.79 16.07
C THR A 124 15.35 14.45 15.23
N LYS A 125 15.20 14.11 13.93
CA LYS A 125 16.37 13.86 13.05
C LYS A 125 17.24 15.11 12.86
N ASN A 126 16.64 16.30 12.84
CA ASN A 126 17.39 17.55 12.71
C ASN A 126 18.08 17.97 14.02
N GLN A 127 17.49 17.65 15.17
CA GLN A 127 18.12 17.88 16.48
C GLN A 127 19.41 17.06 16.64
N LYS A 128 19.40 15.78 16.25
CA LYS A 128 20.62 14.94 16.32
C LYS A 128 21.76 15.47 15.44
N MET A 129 21.44 15.97 14.25
CA MET A 129 22.45 16.61 13.37
C MET A 129 22.99 17.92 13.95
N TYR A 130 22.13 18.73 14.58
CA TYR A 130 22.53 19.97 15.24
C TYR A 130 23.42 19.71 16.46
N GLU A 131 23.10 18.68 17.24
CA GLU A 131 23.91 18.23 18.38
C GLU A 131 25.29 17.73 17.94
N ILE A 132 25.38 16.98 16.83
CA ILE A 132 26.67 16.54 16.27
C ILE A 132 27.51 17.72 15.80
N ASN A 133 26.91 18.67 15.07
CA ASN A 133 27.63 19.81 14.51
C ASN A 133 28.12 20.80 15.59
N ASN A 134 27.43 20.88 16.72
CA ASN A 134 27.79 21.75 17.84
C ASN A 134 28.61 21.03 18.93
N ALA A 135 28.84 19.73 18.81
CA ALA A 135 29.67 19.00 19.76
C ALA A 135 31.14 19.43 19.62
N SER A 136 31.68 20.07 20.66
CA SER A 136 33.07 20.57 20.69
C SER A 136 34.11 19.48 21.03
N GLY A 137 33.76 18.19 20.88
CA GLY A 137 34.61 17.06 21.21
C GLY A 137 35.46 16.56 20.04
N ASP A 138 36.67 16.08 20.31
CA ASP A 138 37.59 15.55 19.31
C ASP A 138 36.99 14.34 18.58
N SER A 139 36.68 14.50 17.28
CA SER A 139 36.02 13.50 16.41
C SER A 139 36.86 12.25 16.13
N ASN A 140 38.05 12.15 16.72
CA ASN A 140 38.99 11.04 16.53
C ASN A 140 38.49 9.70 17.08
N GLN A 141 37.52 9.67 18.01
CA GLN A 141 37.00 8.42 18.59
C GLN A 141 36.02 7.68 17.66
N LEU A 142 35.41 8.37 16.70
CA LEU A 142 34.43 7.81 15.75
C LEU A 142 35.03 7.47 14.38
N LYS A 143 36.34 7.68 14.18
CA LYS A 143 37.01 7.26 12.96
C LYS A 143 37.21 5.74 12.98
N LEU A 144 36.64 5.05 12.00
CA LEU A 144 36.89 3.62 11.80
C LEU A 144 38.39 3.40 11.54
N LYS A 145 39.13 2.98 12.57
CA LYS A 145 40.54 2.58 12.46
C LYS A 145 40.67 1.07 12.61
N ARG A 146 41.53 0.46 11.81
CA ARG A 146 41.92 -0.94 12.03
C ARG A 146 42.95 -0.98 13.16
N GLU A 147 42.69 -1.77 14.19
CA GLU A 147 43.63 -1.97 15.30
C GLU A 147 44.91 -2.69 14.87
N LYS A 148 44.78 -3.60 13.90
CA LYS A 148 45.91 -4.33 13.32
C LYS A 148 46.27 -3.72 11.96
N PRO A 149 47.50 -3.19 11.81
CA PRO A 149 47.95 -2.69 10.52
C PRO A 149 47.97 -3.83 9.49
N LEU A 150 47.54 -3.52 8.26
CA LEU A 150 47.58 -4.47 7.15
C LEU A 150 49.03 -4.90 6.91
N LYS A 151 49.30 -6.20 6.93
CA LYS A 151 50.60 -6.77 6.52
C LYS A 151 50.75 -6.62 5.00
N ARG A 152 51.25 -5.46 4.56
CA ARG A 152 51.39 -5.12 3.13
C ARG A 152 52.30 -6.08 2.36
N GLU A 153 53.28 -6.69 3.04
CA GLU A 153 54.24 -7.62 2.44
C GLU A 153 53.62 -8.93 1.91
N LYS A 154 52.42 -9.31 2.37
CA LYS A 154 51.73 -10.56 1.96
C LYS A 154 50.48 -10.32 1.10
N ASN A 155 50.11 -9.06 0.91
CA ASN A 155 48.91 -8.65 0.18
C ASN A 155 49.29 -7.80 -1.04
N ASN A 156 50.40 -8.15 -1.67
CA ASN A 156 50.81 -7.58 -2.94
C ASN A 156 50.20 -8.40 -4.08
N LEU A 157 49.76 -7.71 -5.13
CA LEU A 157 48.97 -8.29 -6.21
C LEU A 157 49.73 -9.43 -6.91
N GLU A 158 51.06 -9.30 -6.96
CA GLU A 158 52.00 -10.23 -7.55
C GLU A 158 51.97 -11.60 -6.85
N SER A 159 51.86 -11.63 -5.52
CA SER A 159 51.78 -12.90 -4.76
C SER A 159 50.41 -13.55 -4.86
N VAL A 160 49.34 -12.74 -4.84
CA VAL A 160 47.96 -13.23 -4.91
C VAL A 160 47.63 -13.77 -6.30
N LEU A 161 48.17 -13.14 -7.34
CA LEU A 161 47.98 -13.55 -8.74
C LEU A 161 49.08 -14.49 -9.27
N GLY A 162 50.08 -14.84 -8.45
CA GLY A 162 51.16 -15.77 -8.82
C GLY A 162 52.03 -15.27 -9.99
N LEU A 163 52.22 -13.95 -10.13
CA LEU A 163 52.96 -13.36 -11.24
C LEU A 163 54.47 -13.44 -10.99
N VAL A 164 55.19 -14.14 -11.88
CA VAL A 164 56.66 -14.21 -11.85
C VAL A 164 57.23 -13.27 -12.91
N ILE A 165 57.77 -12.13 -12.48
CA ILE A 165 58.44 -11.18 -13.38
C ILE A 165 59.86 -11.69 -13.65
N LYS A 166 60.14 -12.09 -14.90
CA LYS A 166 61.51 -12.43 -15.31
C LYS A 166 62.29 -11.13 -15.59
N PRO A 167 63.50 -10.94 -15.05
CA PRO A 167 64.33 -9.79 -15.37
C PRO A 167 64.74 -9.86 -16.85
N LYS A 168 64.71 -8.71 -17.54
CA LYS A 168 65.23 -8.61 -18.91
C LYS A 168 66.76 -8.74 -18.86
N LYS A 169 67.32 -9.56 -19.76
CA LYS A 169 68.76 -9.64 -20.01
C LYS A 169 69.28 -8.31 -20.53
#